data_AF-A0AAW1Q2W9-F1
#
_entry.id   AF-A0AAW1Q2W9-F1
#
_cell.length_a   1.000
_cell.length_b   1.000
_cell.length_c   1.000
_cell.angle_alpha   90.00
_cell.angle_beta   90.00
_cell.angle_gamma   90.00
#
_symmetry.space_group_name_H-M   'P 1'
#
loop_
_entity.id
_entity.type
_entity.pdbx_description
1 polymer ?
#
loop_
_entity_poly.entity_id
_entity_poly.type
_entity_poly.pdbx_seq_one_letter_code
_entity_poly.pdbx_strand_id
1 'polypeptide(L)'
;MLLPRRKVGTGQLLLFGLIGFLAGSIFGWMFMGTAHTVMLLRSQPHYGAETIGKAASGAQQQPLASQDTNVQKPNIAQLKQQPDTLPHSTAIPQQVQPQQGASSAAASSAYPTKGTMIHTVCTSNGSPYLNFQNRIMFGTYKLAQQMPGGDKLVAFTRVLHRTQPDVLMDEVPTFRAEPLTPACDNWCEFPVSDRPNAVAQWLRAAEQDPSLIKAPWILMIETDYVWMKPIQAPPAEGPADSWAFPFGYIQPQAPALNAVMKRMYPGDLNDVPGTGPAPVMLRIQELIKITPDWERLTAHIEADPESKEKLGWVREMYAFSVAAALQNVKLEMLLPPKNPLIVQPPADHSIGSAAMFHYTWGAIFQTSTGTKIWEFDKRTYTDVSIQTKTPHVPVPPPFAEGWQLQDGAPVTHALHEEMVQMTTQMNKAVDALPNL
;
A
#
# COMPACT_ATOMS: atom_id res chain seq x y z
N MET A 1 -51.25 31.63 12.81
CA MET A 1 -50.73 31.55 14.20
C MET A 1 -49.22 31.48 14.16
N LEU A 2 -48.52 32.23 15.00
CA LEU A 2 -47.06 32.18 15.15
C LEU A 2 -46.72 31.62 16.53
N LEU A 3 -45.85 30.61 16.60
CA LEU A 3 -45.35 30.05 17.85
C LEU A 3 -44.27 30.97 18.46
N PRO A 4 -44.22 31.13 19.80
CA PRO A 4 -43.27 32.03 20.44
C PRO A 4 -41.84 31.45 20.44
N ARG A 5 -40.86 32.26 20.04
CA ARG A 5 -39.44 31.93 20.23
C ARG A 5 -39.11 31.84 21.72
N ARG A 6 -38.75 30.64 22.21
CA ARG A 6 -38.09 30.49 23.52
C ARG A 6 -36.75 31.23 23.49
N LYS A 7 -36.53 32.13 24.45
CA LYS A 7 -35.19 32.66 24.73
C LYS A 7 -34.36 31.58 25.41
N VAL A 8 -33.23 31.19 24.82
CA VAL A 8 -32.23 30.35 25.47
C VAL A 8 -31.54 31.19 26.55
N GLY A 9 -31.50 30.68 27.78
CA GLY A 9 -30.86 31.41 28.89
C GLY A 9 -29.34 31.36 28.82
N THR A 10 -28.65 32.38 29.34
CA THR A 10 -27.18 32.47 29.35
C THR A 10 -26.51 31.26 30.00
N GLY A 11 -27.16 30.66 31.02
CA GLY A 11 -26.70 29.42 31.65
C GLY A 11 -26.76 28.18 30.76
N GLN A 12 -27.69 28.11 29.80
CA GLN A 12 -27.71 27.02 28.81
C GLN A 12 -26.60 27.18 27.78
N LEU A 13 -26.30 28.41 27.34
CA LEU A 13 -25.15 28.70 26.47
C LEU A 13 -23.83 28.33 27.14
N LEU A 14 -23.66 28.65 28.43
CA LEU A 14 -22.50 28.22 29.22
C LEU A 14 -22.42 26.70 29.37
N LEU A 15 -23.55 26.01 29.60
CA LEU A 15 -23.58 24.55 29.69
C LEU A 15 -23.20 23.86 28.37
N PHE A 16 -23.72 24.34 27.23
CA PHE A 16 -23.32 23.84 25.91
C PHE A 16 -21.85 24.14 25.61
N GLY A 17 -21.34 25.31 26.00
CA GLY A 17 -19.92 25.64 25.89
C GLY A 17 -19.03 24.71 26.71
N LEU A 18 -19.41 24.42 27.96
CA LEU A 18 -18.65 23.53 28.85
C LEU A 18 -18.66 22.07 28.35
N ILE A 19 -19.81 21.58 27.88
CA ILE A 19 -19.94 20.23 27.30
C ILE A 19 -19.14 20.14 25.99
N GLY A 20 -19.20 21.15 25.13
CA GLY A 20 -18.41 21.22 23.90
C GLY A 20 -16.90 21.24 24.17
N PHE A 21 -16.46 21.99 25.19
CA PHE A 21 -15.05 22.04 25.59
C PHE A 21 -14.56 20.72 26.20
N LEU A 22 -15.37 20.07 27.05
CA LEU A 22 -15.05 18.75 27.61
C LEU A 22 -15.03 17.66 26.53
N ALA A 23 -16.01 17.64 25.63
CA ALA A 23 -16.01 16.71 24.50
C ALA A 23 -14.79 16.94 23.59
N GLY A 24 -14.52 18.19 23.20
CA GLY A 24 -13.33 18.54 22.41
C GLY A 24 -12.02 18.18 23.10
N SER A 25 -11.94 18.31 24.43
CA SER A 25 -10.78 17.88 25.22
C SER A 25 -10.60 16.37 25.21
N ILE A 26 -11.67 15.59 25.32
CA ILE A 26 -11.64 14.11 25.30
C ILE A 26 -11.31 13.58 23.89
N PHE A 27 -11.94 14.12 22.84
CA PHE A 27 -11.58 13.77 21.46
C PHE A 27 -10.13 14.18 21.12
N GLY A 28 -9.67 15.34 21.60
CA GLY A 28 -8.27 15.76 21.51
C GLY A 28 -7.32 14.82 22.26
N TRP A 29 -7.72 14.29 23.43
CA TRP A 29 -6.94 13.29 24.16
C TRP A 29 -6.90 11.92 23.47
N MET A 30 -7.97 11.51 22.77
CA MET A 30 -7.96 10.27 21.99
C MET A 30 -7.12 10.40 20.71
N PHE A 31 -7.13 11.56 20.06
CA PHE A 31 -6.21 11.88 18.96
C PHE A 31 -4.75 11.97 19.44
N MET A 32 -4.51 12.55 20.63
CA MET A 32 -3.22 12.46 21.31
C MET A 32 -2.85 11.01 21.64
N GLY A 33 -3.80 10.15 22.00
CA GLY A 33 -3.54 8.75 22.34
C GLY A 33 -2.96 7.94 21.18
N THR A 34 -3.57 8.02 20.00
CA THR A 34 -2.99 7.40 18.78
C THR A 34 -1.68 8.07 18.37
N ALA A 35 -1.57 9.39 18.50
CA ALA A 35 -0.30 10.10 18.33
C ALA A 35 0.76 9.68 19.37
N HIS A 36 0.39 9.23 20.58
CA HIS A 36 1.30 8.79 21.62
C HIS A 36 1.83 7.37 21.37
N THR A 37 1.01 6.48 20.80
CA THR A 37 1.47 5.21 20.24
C THR A 37 2.42 5.44 19.06
N VAL A 38 2.11 6.40 18.18
CA VAL A 38 3.03 6.83 17.11
C VAL A 38 4.31 7.47 17.67
N MET A 39 4.26 8.21 18.78
CA MET A 39 5.45 8.77 19.43
C MET A 39 6.31 7.71 20.14
N LEU A 40 5.69 6.66 20.71
CA LEU A 40 6.40 5.51 21.25
C LEU A 40 7.04 4.64 20.16
N LEU A 41 6.51 4.69 18.93
CA LEU A 41 7.17 4.17 17.72
C LEU A 41 8.27 5.12 17.22
N ARG A 42 8.12 6.45 17.32
CA ARG A 42 9.18 7.44 17.05
C ARG A 42 10.35 7.37 18.05
N SER A 43 10.21 6.71 19.20
CA SER A 43 11.29 6.48 20.16
C SER A 43 11.97 5.10 20.05
N GLN A 44 11.62 4.29 19.03
CA GLN A 44 12.44 3.15 18.65
C GLN A 44 13.58 3.64 17.75
N PRO A 45 14.86 3.29 18.01
CA PRO A 45 15.95 3.63 17.11
C PRO A 45 15.76 2.93 15.75
N HIS A 46 16.20 3.59 14.69
CA HIS A 46 16.11 3.09 13.30
C HIS A 46 16.78 1.71 13.15
N TYR A 47 15.97 0.64 13.15
CA TYR A 47 16.39 -0.75 12.91
C TYR A 47 16.82 -0.94 11.44
N GLY A 48 18.03 -0.44 11.14
CA GLY A 48 18.65 -0.47 9.82
C GLY A 48 20.07 0.14 9.79
N ALA A 49 20.42 0.98 10.78
CA ALA A 49 21.70 1.70 10.77
C ALA A 49 22.94 0.84 11.15
N GLU A 50 22.83 -0.12 12.08
CA GLU A 50 24.01 -0.79 12.65
C GLU A 50 24.63 -1.91 11.77
N THR A 51 23.88 -2.49 10.83
CA THR A 51 24.33 -3.70 10.11
C THR A 51 25.26 -3.43 8.93
N ILE A 52 25.42 -2.18 8.49
CA ILE A 52 26.21 -1.81 7.30
C ILE A 52 27.68 -1.53 7.65
N GLY A 53 27.99 -1.19 8.90
CA GLY A 53 29.31 -0.68 9.31
C GLY A 53 30.43 -1.70 9.61
N LYS A 54 30.17 -3.02 9.57
CA LYS A 54 31.14 -4.05 10.05
C LYS A 54 31.48 -5.19 9.08
N ALA A 55 31.06 -5.11 7.81
CA ALA A 55 31.34 -6.13 6.80
C ALA A 55 32.52 -5.77 5.85
N ALA A 56 33.54 -5.03 6.34
CA ALA A 56 34.59 -4.44 5.50
C ALA A 56 36.02 -4.52 6.08
N SER A 57 36.32 -5.45 7.00
CA SER A 57 37.68 -5.68 7.50
C SER A 57 37.86 -7.08 8.09
N GLY A 58 38.93 -7.79 7.70
CA GLY A 58 39.36 -9.03 8.37
C GLY A 58 39.26 -10.30 7.51
N ALA A 59 40.13 -10.44 6.51
CA ALA A 59 40.37 -11.72 5.85
C ALA A 59 41.62 -12.40 6.45
N GLN A 60 41.46 -13.53 7.14
CA GLN A 60 42.53 -14.54 7.29
C GLN A 60 42.05 -15.88 7.90
N GLN A 61 42.46 -16.97 7.22
CA GLN A 61 42.84 -18.30 7.74
C GLN A 61 41.83 -19.21 8.48
N GLN A 62 41.54 -20.37 7.87
CA GLN A 62 41.18 -21.63 8.55
C GLN A 62 42.43 -22.27 9.20
N PRO A 63 42.28 -23.26 10.11
CA PRO A 63 42.41 -24.66 9.65
C PRO A 63 41.56 -25.75 10.38
N LEU A 64 41.08 -26.71 9.58
CA LEU A 64 41.03 -28.19 9.78
C LEU A 64 40.54 -28.88 11.09
N ALA A 65 39.39 -29.57 10.96
CA ALA A 65 39.15 -31.03 11.11
C ALA A 65 39.26 -31.83 12.45
N SER A 66 38.13 -32.46 12.85
CA SER A 66 37.95 -33.86 13.36
C SER A 66 36.43 -34.15 13.50
N GLN A 67 35.78 -35.13 12.86
CA GLN A 67 35.78 -36.62 12.93
C GLN A 67 34.84 -37.26 14.00
N ASP A 68 33.84 -38.02 13.51
CA ASP A 68 33.12 -39.18 14.10
C ASP A 68 32.30 -38.98 15.41
N THR A 69 31.30 -39.79 15.82
CA THR A 69 30.93 -41.19 15.45
C THR A 69 29.42 -41.47 15.24
N ASN A 70 29.16 -42.50 14.42
CA ASN A 70 27.92 -43.20 14.05
C ASN A 70 27.17 -43.97 15.19
N VAL A 71 25.82 -44.05 15.13
CA VAL A 71 24.96 -45.09 15.78
C VAL A 71 23.74 -45.42 14.87
N GLN A 72 23.28 -46.68 14.87
CA GLN A 72 22.36 -47.27 13.86
C GLN A 72 20.89 -47.45 14.32
N LYS A 73 19.98 -47.70 13.35
CA LYS A 73 18.61 -48.23 13.52
C LYS A 73 18.59 -49.78 13.54
N PRO A 74 17.47 -50.42 13.95
CA PRO A 74 16.72 -51.23 12.97
C PRO A 74 15.17 -51.00 12.99
N ASN A 75 14.39 -51.92 12.40
CA ASN A 75 13.01 -51.74 11.91
C ASN A 75 12.21 -53.08 11.86
N ILE A 76 10.94 -53.10 11.38
CA ILE A 76 10.07 -54.26 11.00
C ILE A 76 9.30 -54.89 12.22
N ALA A 77 8.05 -55.41 12.18
CA ALA A 77 7.05 -55.77 11.14
C ALA A 77 5.59 -55.39 11.58
N GLN A 78 4.63 -55.08 10.69
CA GLN A 78 3.65 -55.96 9.97
C GLN A 78 2.70 -56.88 10.79
N LEU A 79 1.41 -56.85 10.45
CA LEU A 79 0.41 -57.92 10.61
C LEU A 79 -0.69 -57.84 9.51
N LYS A 80 -1.47 -58.92 9.30
CA LYS A 80 -2.53 -59.09 8.26
C LYS A 80 -3.94 -59.19 8.93
N GLN A 81 -5.12 -59.36 8.30
CA GLN A 81 -5.53 -60.33 7.25
C GLN A 81 -6.93 -60.03 6.62
N GLN A 82 -7.46 -60.97 5.82
CA GLN A 82 -8.61 -60.95 4.87
C GLN A 82 -9.84 -61.74 5.41
N PRO A 83 -10.92 -62.12 4.63
CA PRO A 83 -11.33 -61.88 3.22
C PRO A 83 -12.70 -61.12 3.15
N ASP A 84 -13.62 -61.13 2.15
CA ASP A 84 -13.81 -61.73 0.80
C ASP A 84 -14.79 -60.81 -0.01
N THR A 85 -15.55 -61.08 -1.11
CA THR A 85 -15.89 -62.23 -1.99
C THR A 85 -16.24 -61.73 -3.43
N LEU A 86 -16.60 -62.61 -4.38
CA LEU A 86 -17.16 -62.29 -5.72
C LEU A 86 -18.28 -63.28 -6.14
N PRO A 87 -19.14 -62.93 -7.13
CA PRO A 87 -19.09 -63.67 -8.41
C PRO A 87 -19.34 -62.83 -9.69
N HIS A 88 -19.17 -63.50 -10.85
CA HIS A 88 -19.11 -62.95 -12.21
C HIS A 88 -20.37 -62.27 -12.79
N SER A 89 -20.15 -61.36 -13.75
CA SER A 89 -20.82 -61.41 -15.06
C SER A 89 -19.87 -60.93 -16.17
N THR A 90 -20.10 -61.32 -17.43
CA THR A 90 -19.21 -61.00 -18.58
C THR A 90 -19.98 -60.39 -19.75
N ALA A 91 -19.57 -59.19 -20.17
CA ALA A 91 -19.95 -58.56 -21.44
C ALA A 91 -18.89 -57.53 -21.85
N ILE A 92 -18.47 -57.55 -23.12
CA ILE A 92 -17.50 -56.58 -23.68
C ILE A 92 -18.22 -55.69 -24.71
N PRO A 93 -18.23 -54.37 -24.51
CA PRO A 93 -18.39 -53.40 -25.59
C PRO A 93 -17.05 -52.80 -26.02
N GLN A 94 -16.96 -52.53 -27.31
CA GLN A 94 -15.80 -52.06 -28.09
C GLN A 94 -14.97 -50.91 -27.47
N GLN A 95 -13.67 -50.92 -27.75
CA GLN A 95 -12.75 -49.82 -27.47
C GLN A 95 -13.12 -48.57 -28.29
N VAL A 96 -13.41 -47.46 -27.62
CA VAL A 96 -13.44 -46.12 -28.24
C VAL A 96 -12.05 -45.50 -28.06
N GLN A 97 -11.43 -45.06 -29.16
CA GLN A 97 -10.12 -44.39 -29.11
C GLN A 97 -10.27 -42.98 -28.49
N PRO A 98 -9.44 -42.58 -27.51
CA PRO A 98 -9.39 -41.20 -27.07
C PRO A 98 -8.70 -40.34 -28.14
N GLN A 99 -9.44 -39.47 -28.82
CA GLN A 99 -8.85 -38.45 -29.70
C GLN A 99 -8.00 -37.47 -28.88
N GLN A 100 -6.72 -37.41 -29.18
CA GLN A 100 -5.79 -36.45 -28.60
C GLN A 100 -5.94 -35.07 -29.24
N GLY A 101 -5.65 -34.01 -28.49
CA GLY A 101 -5.05 -32.82 -29.07
C GLY A 101 -5.98 -31.79 -29.72
N ALA A 102 -7.23 -31.66 -29.28
CA ALA A 102 -7.94 -30.38 -29.44
C ALA A 102 -7.23 -29.34 -28.55
N SER A 103 -6.27 -28.61 -29.13
CA SER A 103 -5.57 -27.53 -28.42
C SER A 103 -6.57 -26.49 -27.96
N SER A 104 -6.64 -26.24 -26.65
CA SER A 104 -7.42 -25.13 -26.11
C SER A 104 -6.86 -23.81 -26.66
N ALA A 105 -7.56 -23.26 -27.66
CA ALA A 105 -7.30 -21.90 -28.13
C ALA A 105 -7.48 -20.98 -26.92
N ALA A 106 -6.36 -20.43 -26.42
CA ALA A 106 -6.37 -19.57 -25.25
C ALA A 106 -7.30 -18.39 -25.54
N ALA A 107 -8.37 -18.26 -24.74
CA ALA A 107 -9.32 -17.17 -24.89
C ALA A 107 -8.54 -15.85 -24.82
N SER A 108 -8.62 -15.07 -25.90
CA SER A 108 -7.95 -13.77 -25.98
C SER A 108 -8.43 -12.91 -24.82
N SER A 109 -7.52 -12.50 -23.94
CA SER A 109 -7.86 -11.62 -22.82
C SER A 109 -8.53 -10.37 -23.37
N ALA A 110 -9.73 -10.05 -22.86
CA ALA A 110 -10.53 -8.96 -23.42
C ALA A 110 -9.89 -7.57 -23.22
N TYR A 111 -8.99 -7.47 -22.24
CA TYR A 111 -8.08 -6.34 -21.98
C TYR A 111 -6.63 -6.68 -22.39
N PRO A 112 -5.74 -5.68 -22.58
CA PRO A 112 -4.35 -5.90 -23.00
C PRO A 112 -3.54 -6.75 -22.02
N THR A 113 -2.69 -7.65 -22.54
CA THR A 113 -1.82 -8.55 -21.76
C THR A 113 -0.37 -8.62 -22.26
N LYS A 114 0.01 -7.72 -23.18
CA LYS A 114 1.34 -7.66 -23.83
C LYS A 114 1.84 -6.22 -23.98
N GLY A 115 3.15 -6.05 -24.05
CA GLY A 115 3.83 -4.76 -24.17
C GLY A 115 4.16 -4.09 -22.83
N THR A 116 4.56 -2.82 -22.89
CA THR A 116 5.14 -2.05 -21.78
C THR A 116 4.25 -0.90 -21.27
N MET A 117 2.98 -0.85 -21.70
CA MET A 117 2.03 0.18 -21.27
C MET A 117 1.60 -0.06 -19.82
N ILE A 118 1.27 1.03 -19.11
CA ILE A 118 0.93 1.04 -17.69
C ILE A 118 -0.41 1.77 -17.49
N HIS A 119 -1.30 1.15 -16.72
CA HIS A 119 -2.50 1.77 -16.17
C HIS A 119 -2.27 2.01 -14.67
N THR A 120 -2.18 3.27 -14.27
CA THR A 120 -2.05 3.66 -12.86
C THR A 120 -3.42 3.58 -12.17
N VAL A 121 -3.48 3.01 -10.96
CA VAL A 121 -4.71 2.88 -10.18
C VAL A 121 -4.47 3.35 -8.75
N CYS A 122 -5.32 4.21 -8.21
CA CYS A 122 -5.26 4.63 -6.80
C CYS A 122 -6.58 4.37 -6.06
N THR A 123 -6.53 4.05 -4.77
CA THR A 123 -7.75 3.85 -3.96
C THR A 123 -8.01 5.02 -3.00
N SER A 124 -9.25 5.48 -2.88
CA SER A 124 -9.63 6.57 -1.97
C SER A 124 -11.03 6.39 -1.38
N ASN A 125 -11.25 6.87 -0.15
CA ASN A 125 -12.57 6.99 0.48
C ASN A 125 -13.28 8.34 0.22
N GLY A 126 -12.67 9.22 -0.57
CA GLY A 126 -13.19 10.56 -0.89
C GLY A 126 -13.19 11.54 0.28
N SER A 127 -12.41 11.29 1.34
CA SER A 127 -12.20 12.26 2.42
C SER A 127 -11.39 13.47 1.93
N PRO A 128 -11.58 14.69 2.49
CA PRO A 128 -10.84 15.88 2.06
C PRO A 128 -9.31 15.70 2.14
N TYR A 129 -8.85 14.96 3.15
CA TYR A 129 -7.47 14.53 3.31
C TYR A 129 -6.96 13.75 2.10
N LEU A 130 -7.58 12.61 1.75
CA LEU A 130 -7.14 11.83 0.59
C LEU A 130 -7.36 12.57 -0.73
N ASN A 131 -8.37 13.44 -0.82
CA ASN A 131 -8.63 14.24 -2.01
C ASN A 131 -7.56 15.30 -2.25
N PHE A 132 -7.13 16.06 -1.23
CA PHE A 132 -5.97 16.96 -1.32
C PHE A 132 -4.71 16.22 -1.85
N GLN A 133 -4.40 15.06 -1.28
CA GLN A 133 -3.31 14.19 -1.74
C GLN A 133 -3.49 13.79 -3.22
N ASN A 134 -4.67 13.29 -3.58
CA ASN A 134 -4.96 12.72 -4.90
C ASN A 134 -4.89 13.76 -6.03
N ARG A 135 -5.35 15.01 -5.80
CA ARG A 135 -5.23 16.07 -6.82
C ARG A 135 -3.77 16.40 -7.15
N ILE A 136 -2.92 16.49 -6.13
CA ILE A 136 -1.47 16.71 -6.31
C ILE A 136 -0.82 15.51 -7.02
N MET A 137 -1.16 14.28 -6.64
CA MET A 137 -0.67 13.08 -7.31
C MET A 137 -1.13 12.99 -8.77
N PHE A 138 -2.40 13.28 -9.08
CA PHE A 138 -2.93 13.23 -10.44
C PHE A 138 -2.37 14.35 -11.31
N GLY A 139 -2.23 15.57 -10.77
CA GLY A 139 -1.57 16.68 -11.44
C GLY A 139 -0.09 16.38 -11.74
N THR A 140 0.65 15.81 -10.78
CA THR A 140 2.04 15.38 -11.04
C THR A 140 2.14 14.20 -12.01
N TYR A 141 1.20 13.24 -11.97
CA TYR A 141 1.07 12.19 -12.99
C TYR A 141 0.89 12.80 -14.38
N LYS A 142 0.08 13.86 -14.51
CA LYS A 142 -0.11 14.60 -15.77
C LYS A 142 1.14 15.32 -16.24
N LEU A 143 1.94 15.88 -15.33
CA LEU A 143 3.27 16.43 -15.66
C LEU A 143 4.23 15.32 -16.13
N ALA A 144 4.26 14.16 -15.46
CA ALA A 144 5.07 13.01 -15.87
C ALA A 144 4.63 12.45 -17.24
N GLN A 145 3.32 12.37 -17.52
CA GLN A 145 2.76 11.91 -18.79
C GLN A 145 3.25 12.75 -20.01
N GLN A 146 3.73 13.98 -19.78
CA GLN A 146 4.30 14.88 -20.81
C GLN A 146 5.83 14.74 -21.00
N MET A 147 6.51 13.97 -20.13
CA MET A 147 7.96 13.74 -20.20
C MET A 147 8.32 12.60 -21.18
N PRO A 148 9.58 12.47 -21.62
CA PRO A 148 10.04 11.32 -22.40
C PRO A 148 9.72 9.98 -21.72
N GLY A 149 9.09 9.05 -22.44
CA GLY A 149 8.59 7.78 -21.90
C GLY A 149 7.22 7.88 -21.20
N GLY A 150 6.65 9.08 -21.06
CA GLY A 150 5.33 9.33 -20.49
C GLY A 150 4.18 8.78 -21.34
N ASP A 151 4.45 8.48 -22.62
CA ASP A 151 3.52 7.79 -23.53
C ASP A 151 3.19 6.35 -23.10
N LYS A 152 3.97 5.76 -22.18
CA LYS A 152 3.66 4.45 -21.58
C LYS A 152 2.65 4.55 -20.43
N LEU A 153 2.45 5.73 -19.84
CA LEU A 153 1.42 6.00 -18.85
C LEU A 153 0.09 6.25 -19.58
N VAL A 154 -0.57 5.19 -20.03
CA VAL A 154 -1.72 5.30 -20.97
C VAL A 154 -3.04 5.62 -20.28
N ALA A 155 -3.17 5.33 -18.99
CA ALA A 155 -4.40 5.57 -18.23
C ALA A 155 -4.15 5.73 -16.73
N PHE A 156 -5.10 6.39 -16.08
CA PHE A 156 -5.17 6.57 -14.64
C PHE A 156 -6.62 6.33 -14.18
N THR A 157 -6.85 5.50 -13.16
CA THR A 157 -8.18 5.29 -12.54
C THR A 157 -8.13 5.45 -11.03
N ARG A 158 -8.97 6.32 -10.49
CA ARG A 158 -9.29 6.36 -9.06
C ARG A 158 -10.39 5.35 -8.76
N VAL A 159 -10.12 4.40 -7.88
CA VAL A 159 -11.12 3.49 -7.29
C VAL A 159 -11.63 4.15 -6.00
N LEU A 160 -12.79 4.79 -6.09
CA LEU A 160 -13.46 5.48 -4.99
C LEU A 160 -14.36 4.50 -4.23
N HIS A 161 -14.05 4.18 -2.98
CA HIS A 161 -14.88 3.34 -2.11
C HIS A 161 -15.71 4.22 -1.16
N ARG A 162 -16.89 4.62 -1.64
CA ARG A 162 -17.77 5.61 -1.01
C ARG A 162 -19.20 5.44 -1.50
N THR A 163 -20.21 5.59 -0.64
CA THR A 163 -21.63 5.39 -1.05
C THR A 163 -22.14 6.44 -2.03
N GLN A 164 -21.50 7.62 -2.05
CA GLN A 164 -21.85 8.73 -2.94
C GLN A 164 -20.66 9.16 -3.81
N PRO A 165 -20.91 9.75 -5.00
CA PRO A 165 -19.93 10.55 -5.72
C PRO A 165 -19.32 11.64 -4.82
N ASP A 166 -18.07 12.04 -5.09
CA ASP A 166 -17.41 13.16 -4.41
C ASP A 166 -16.98 14.27 -5.39
N VAL A 167 -16.35 15.32 -4.87
CA VAL A 167 -16.00 16.53 -5.64
C VAL A 167 -14.95 16.31 -6.74
N LEU A 168 -14.23 15.18 -6.78
CA LEU A 168 -13.18 14.93 -7.79
C LEU A 168 -13.63 14.03 -8.94
N MET A 169 -14.91 13.64 -8.98
CA MET A 169 -15.46 12.72 -9.99
C MET A 169 -15.30 13.25 -11.42
N ASP A 170 -15.38 14.57 -11.61
CA ASP A 170 -15.25 15.24 -12.91
C ASP A 170 -13.81 15.66 -13.25
N GLU A 171 -12.87 15.58 -12.29
CA GLU A 171 -11.45 15.91 -12.49
C GLU A 171 -10.59 14.66 -12.70
N VAL A 172 -10.75 13.66 -11.82
CA VAL A 172 -9.94 12.44 -11.81
C VAL A 172 -10.81 11.29 -12.35
N PRO A 173 -10.41 10.58 -13.42
CA PRO A 173 -11.18 9.46 -13.95
C PRO A 173 -11.45 8.43 -12.85
N THR A 174 -12.72 8.23 -12.49
CA THR A 174 -13.10 7.50 -11.27
C THR A 174 -14.03 6.33 -11.58
N PHE A 175 -13.69 5.16 -11.03
CA PHE A 175 -14.62 4.06 -10.79
C PHE A 175 -15.10 4.15 -9.34
N ARG A 176 -16.42 4.26 -9.11
CA ARG A 176 -17.00 4.20 -7.76
C ARG A 176 -17.42 2.78 -7.42
N ALA A 177 -16.84 2.23 -6.36
CA ALA A 177 -17.24 0.99 -5.72
C ALA A 177 -18.18 1.28 -4.54
N GLU A 178 -19.14 0.37 -4.30
CA GLU A 178 -19.96 0.43 -3.08
C GLU A 178 -19.13 -0.06 -1.87
N PRO A 179 -18.99 0.73 -0.79
CA PRO A 179 -18.19 0.32 0.36
C PRO A 179 -18.85 -0.84 1.13
N LEU A 180 -18.03 -1.76 1.66
CA LEU A 180 -18.47 -2.74 2.66
C LEU A 180 -18.82 -2.06 3.99
N THR A 181 -18.22 -0.90 4.25
CA THR A 181 -18.36 -0.14 5.49
C THR A 181 -18.94 1.27 5.22
N PRO A 182 -20.24 1.41 4.84
CA PRO A 182 -20.88 2.70 4.53
C PRO A 182 -20.71 3.83 5.56
N ALA A 183 -20.45 3.51 6.83
CA ALA A 183 -20.14 4.51 7.86
C ALA A 183 -18.87 5.33 7.53
N CYS A 184 -17.90 4.73 6.84
CA CYS A 184 -16.65 5.35 6.41
C CYS A 184 -16.83 6.57 5.50
N ASP A 185 -18.00 6.78 4.88
CA ASP A 185 -18.34 8.02 4.18
C ASP A 185 -18.22 9.25 5.10
N ASN A 186 -18.47 9.07 6.40
CA ASN A 186 -18.34 10.10 7.43
C ASN A 186 -17.16 9.82 8.37
N TRP A 187 -17.15 8.64 9.02
CA TRP A 187 -16.08 8.21 9.92
C TRP A 187 -16.13 6.69 10.16
N CYS A 188 -14.96 6.06 10.19
CA CYS A 188 -14.74 4.72 10.71
C CYS A 188 -13.27 4.58 11.16
N GLU A 189 -12.97 3.58 11.98
CA GLU A 189 -11.61 3.34 12.50
C GLU A 189 -10.56 3.10 11.38
N PHE A 190 -10.93 2.33 10.36
CA PHE A 190 -9.99 1.80 9.38
C PHE A 190 -10.61 1.72 7.97
N PRO A 191 -10.81 2.84 7.25
CA PRO A 191 -11.44 2.86 5.92
C PRO A 191 -10.67 2.07 4.85
N VAL A 192 -9.44 1.63 5.15
CA VAL A 192 -8.61 0.83 4.25
C VAL A 192 -9.12 -0.62 4.14
N SER A 193 -9.96 -1.11 5.05
CA SER A 193 -10.62 -2.43 4.96
C SER A 193 -11.39 -2.65 3.65
N ASP A 194 -11.90 -1.57 3.07
CA ASP A 194 -12.77 -1.61 1.89
C ASP A 194 -11.97 -1.60 0.57
N ARG A 195 -10.67 -1.27 0.62
CA ARG A 195 -9.76 -1.24 -0.54
C ARG A 195 -9.77 -2.53 -1.39
N PRO A 196 -9.68 -3.75 -0.81
CA PRO A 196 -9.62 -4.98 -1.61
C PRO A 196 -10.93 -5.23 -2.36
N ASN A 197 -12.06 -5.07 -1.67
CA ASN A 197 -13.40 -5.21 -2.23
C ASN A 197 -13.67 -4.18 -3.34
N ALA A 198 -13.17 -2.94 -3.18
CA ALA A 198 -13.30 -1.91 -4.18
C ALA A 198 -12.53 -2.23 -5.47
N VAL A 199 -11.32 -2.80 -5.34
CA VAL A 199 -10.57 -3.35 -6.47
C VAL A 199 -11.28 -4.58 -7.06
N ALA A 200 -11.86 -5.45 -6.23
CA ALA A 200 -12.65 -6.59 -6.68
C ALA A 200 -13.92 -6.18 -7.45
N GLN A 201 -14.52 -5.03 -7.13
CA GLN A 201 -15.61 -4.43 -7.91
C GLN A 201 -15.11 -3.86 -9.24
N TRP A 202 -13.98 -3.15 -9.25
CA TRP A 202 -13.39 -2.61 -10.48
C TRP A 202 -13.00 -3.71 -11.47
N LEU A 203 -12.39 -4.80 -10.99
CA LEU A 203 -12.03 -5.96 -11.82
C LEU A 203 -13.26 -6.66 -12.39
N ARG A 204 -14.30 -6.91 -11.57
CA ARG A 204 -15.58 -7.50 -12.04
C ARG A 204 -16.34 -6.58 -13.01
N ALA A 205 -16.23 -5.27 -12.85
CA ALA A 205 -16.74 -4.33 -13.85
C ALA A 205 -15.93 -4.43 -15.16
N ALA A 206 -14.61 -4.63 -15.08
CA ALA A 206 -13.75 -4.80 -16.24
C ALA A 206 -13.87 -6.18 -16.95
N GLU A 207 -14.51 -7.16 -16.32
CA GLU A 207 -14.98 -8.39 -17.01
C GLU A 207 -16.21 -8.10 -17.91
N GLN A 208 -16.99 -7.06 -17.60
CA GLN A 208 -18.21 -6.66 -18.32
C GLN A 208 -17.93 -5.55 -19.35
N ASP A 209 -17.13 -4.55 -18.98
CA ASP A 209 -16.49 -3.59 -19.89
C ASP A 209 -14.96 -3.71 -19.83
N PRO A 210 -14.34 -4.55 -20.69
CA PRO A 210 -12.89 -4.65 -20.81
C PRO A 210 -12.19 -3.33 -21.14
N SER A 211 -12.91 -2.31 -21.62
CA SER A 211 -12.35 -0.98 -21.82
C SER A 211 -11.93 -0.32 -20.50
N LEU A 212 -12.39 -0.77 -19.33
CA LEU A 212 -11.94 -0.26 -18.03
C LEU A 212 -10.46 -0.58 -17.73
N ILE A 213 -9.82 -1.49 -18.48
CA ILE A 213 -8.38 -1.80 -18.35
C ILE A 213 -7.66 -1.45 -19.66
N LYS A 214 -6.85 -0.38 -19.64
CA LYS A 214 -6.16 0.13 -20.84
C LYS A 214 -4.75 -0.44 -21.07
N ALA A 215 -4.22 -1.28 -20.18
CA ALA A 215 -2.82 -1.70 -20.19
C ALA A 215 -2.60 -3.09 -19.56
N PRO A 216 -1.50 -3.80 -19.90
CA PRO A 216 -1.14 -5.08 -19.30
C PRO A 216 -0.57 -4.95 -17.88
N TRP A 217 0.12 -3.84 -17.58
CA TRP A 217 0.65 -3.53 -16.26
C TRP A 217 -0.32 -2.62 -15.51
N ILE A 218 -0.69 -3.04 -14.30
CA ILE A 218 -1.45 -2.22 -13.35
C ILE A 218 -0.47 -1.74 -12.28
N LEU A 219 -0.25 -0.43 -12.21
CA LEU A 219 0.53 0.21 -11.16
C LEU A 219 -0.43 0.74 -10.10
N MET A 220 -0.62 -0.02 -9.03
CA MET A 220 -1.44 0.39 -7.88
C MET A 220 -0.63 1.27 -6.93
N ILE A 221 -1.22 2.39 -6.48
CA ILE A 221 -0.57 3.43 -5.67
C ILE A 221 -1.51 4.02 -4.60
N GLU A 222 -0.94 4.56 -3.51
CA GLU A 222 -1.65 5.41 -2.56
C GLU A 222 -1.60 6.88 -3.00
N THR A 223 -2.49 7.71 -2.44
CA THR A 223 -2.70 9.07 -2.96
C THR A 223 -1.59 10.06 -2.63
N ASP A 224 -0.65 9.70 -1.77
CA ASP A 224 0.44 10.55 -1.29
C ASP A 224 1.77 10.33 -2.02
N TYR A 225 1.69 10.08 -3.33
CA TYR A 225 2.86 9.98 -4.20
C TYR A 225 3.01 11.23 -5.08
N VAL A 226 4.24 11.74 -5.21
CA VAL A 226 4.59 12.86 -6.10
C VAL A 226 5.32 12.29 -7.31
N TRP A 227 4.74 12.41 -8.51
CA TRP A 227 5.38 11.93 -9.73
C TRP A 227 6.48 12.89 -10.20
N MET A 228 7.70 12.35 -10.30
CA MET A 228 8.91 13.08 -10.68
C MET A 228 9.35 12.76 -12.12
N LYS A 229 9.11 11.51 -12.57
CA LYS A 229 9.37 11.04 -13.94
C LYS A 229 8.50 9.82 -14.28
N PRO A 230 8.29 9.46 -15.56
CA PRO A 230 7.63 8.21 -15.94
C PRO A 230 8.37 6.97 -15.43
N ILE A 231 7.64 6.03 -14.85
CA ILE A 231 8.12 4.65 -14.69
C ILE A 231 8.08 3.94 -16.05
N GLN A 232 9.01 3.01 -16.29
CA GLN A 232 9.09 2.22 -17.52
C GLN A 232 8.99 0.73 -17.17
N ALA A 233 7.94 0.06 -17.64
CA ALA A 233 7.73 -1.37 -17.38
C ALA A 233 8.44 -2.25 -18.42
N PRO A 234 8.90 -3.46 -18.06
CA PRO A 234 9.35 -4.45 -19.03
C PRO A 234 8.18 -4.98 -19.87
N PRO A 235 8.42 -5.72 -20.98
CA PRO A 235 7.35 -6.37 -21.73
C PRO A 235 6.59 -7.36 -20.84
N ALA A 236 5.26 -7.24 -20.74
CA ALA A 236 4.44 -8.07 -19.86
C ALA A 236 4.49 -9.57 -20.22
N GLU A 237 4.70 -9.91 -21.49
CA GLU A 237 4.94 -11.28 -21.96
C GLU A 237 6.35 -11.81 -21.67
N GLY A 238 7.25 -10.97 -21.17
CA GLY A 238 8.62 -11.32 -20.82
C GLY A 238 8.73 -12.01 -19.44
N PRO A 239 9.92 -12.56 -19.11
CA PRO A 239 10.16 -13.33 -17.89
C PRO A 239 10.43 -12.47 -16.64
N ALA A 240 10.26 -11.15 -16.71
CA ALA A 240 10.51 -10.26 -15.56
C ALA A 240 9.48 -10.52 -14.44
N ASP A 241 9.91 -10.47 -13.19
CA ASP A 241 8.99 -10.49 -12.06
C ASP A 241 8.26 -9.13 -11.94
N SER A 242 7.13 -9.12 -11.25
CA SER A 242 6.37 -7.88 -10.97
C SER A 242 7.05 -7.08 -9.87
N TRP A 243 6.78 -5.78 -9.73
CA TRP A 243 7.55 -4.89 -8.84
C TRP A 243 6.77 -4.47 -7.60
N ALA A 244 7.41 -4.42 -6.45
CA ALA A 244 6.82 -3.90 -5.21
C ALA A 244 7.84 -3.10 -4.38
N PHE A 245 7.37 -2.38 -3.36
CA PHE A 245 8.26 -1.73 -2.39
C PHE A 245 8.37 -2.53 -1.08
N PRO A 246 9.58 -2.88 -0.62
CA PRO A 246 9.79 -3.54 0.67
C PRO A 246 9.58 -2.55 1.84
N PHE A 247 8.46 -2.68 2.55
CA PHE A 247 8.16 -1.85 3.71
C PHE A 247 8.76 -2.46 4.97
N GLY A 248 9.79 -1.84 5.55
CA GLY A 248 10.52 -2.38 6.71
C GLY A 248 9.68 -2.60 7.99
N TYR A 249 8.47 -2.04 8.06
CA TYR A 249 7.48 -2.27 9.13
C TYR A 249 6.52 -3.45 8.84
N ILE A 250 6.56 -4.06 7.65
CA ILE A 250 5.84 -5.29 7.31
C ILE A 250 6.82 -6.46 7.48
N GLN A 251 6.69 -7.20 8.58
CA GLN A 251 7.58 -8.28 8.97
C GLN A 251 6.78 -9.57 9.23
N PRO A 252 6.36 -10.31 8.17
CA PRO A 252 5.56 -11.54 8.30
C PRO A 252 6.19 -12.61 9.21
N GLN A 253 7.51 -12.63 9.29
CA GLN A 253 8.33 -13.53 10.10
C GLN A 253 8.52 -13.10 11.57
N ALA A 254 8.02 -11.92 11.97
CA ALA A 254 8.18 -11.41 13.33
C ALA A 254 7.59 -12.37 14.38
N PRO A 255 8.33 -12.79 15.44
CA PRO A 255 7.87 -13.82 16.37
C PRO A 255 6.51 -13.54 17.04
N ALA A 256 6.20 -12.27 17.33
CA ALA A 256 4.92 -11.85 17.91
C ALA A 256 3.72 -12.08 16.97
N LEU A 257 3.95 -12.06 15.65
CA LEU A 257 2.92 -12.20 14.62
C LEU A 257 2.75 -13.64 14.14
N ASN A 258 3.70 -14.54 14.42
CA ASN A 258 3.74 -15.91 13.90
C ASN A 258 2.39 -16.65 14.07
N ALA A 259 1.76 -16.53 15.25
CA ALA A 259 0.48 -17.20 15.55
C ALA A 259 -0.72 -16.70 14.74
N VAL A 260 -0.76 -15.42 14.34
CA VAL A 260 -1.82 -14.87 13.47
C VAL A 260 -1.48 -15.07 11.99
N MET A 261 -0.21 -14.88 11.61
CA MET A 261 0.24 -15.12 10.24
C MET A 261 0.07 -16.58 9.81
N LYS A 262 0.30 -17.57 10.70
CA LYS A 262 0.05 -19.00 10.43
C LYS A 262 -1.43 -19.39 10.30
N ARG A 263 -2.38 -18.55 10.73
CA ARG A 263 -3.82 -18.75 10.42
C ARG A 263 -4.12 -18.41 8.96
N MET A 264 -3.38 -17.45 8.41
CA MET A 264 -3.57 -16.91 7.07
C MET A 264 -2.71 -17.60 6.01
N TYR A 265 -1.49 -18.01 6.37
CA TYR A 265 -0.53 -18.67 5.48
C TYR A 265 0.03 -19.97 6.09
N PRO A 266 -0.27 -21.15 5.52
CA PRO A 266 0.22 -22.43 6.05
C PRO A 266 1.67 -22.76 5.65
N GLY A 267 2.19 -22.16 4.57
CA GLY A 267 3.57 -22.33 4.09
C GLY A 267 4.61 -21.62 4.97
N ASP A 268 5.84 -21.44 4.50
CA ASP A 268 6.85 -20.77 5.31
C ASP A 268 6.61 -19.25 5.34
N LEU A 269 6.75 -18.61 6.51
CA LEU A 269 6.54 -17.15 6.59
C LEU A 269 7.63 -16.36 5.87
N ASN A 270 8.74 -17.02 5.48
CA ASN A 270 9.74 -16.49 4.55
C ASN A 270 9.22 -16.36 3.10
N ASP A 271 8.17 -17.09 2.72
CA ASP A 271 7.52 -16.96 1.40
C ASP A 271 6.67 -15.68 1.30
N VAL A 272 6.30 -15.08 2.44
CA VAL A 272 5.40 -13.93 2.51
C VAL A 272 6.22 -12.63 2.36
N PRO A 273 6.01 -11.84 1.30
CA PRO A 273 6.77 -10.61 1.07
C PRO A 273 6.47 -9.54 2.12
N GLY A 274 7.49 -8.74 2.49
CA GLY A 274 7.33 -7.58 3.38
C GLY A 274 6.81 -6.35 2.65
N THR A 275 5.56 -6.39 2.16
CA THR A 275 5.03 -5.40 1.20
C THR A 275 3.57 -4.98 1.50
N GLY A 276 2.94 -4.29 0.56
CA GLY A 276 1.50 -3.97 0.55
C GLY A 276 0.99 -3.74 -0.88
N PRO A 277 -0.29 -3.33 -1.05
CA PRO A 277 -0.92 -3.14 -2.36
C PRO A 277 -0.48 -1.85 -3.08
N ALA A 278 0.44 -1.08 -2.49
CA ALA A 278 0.84 0.23 -2.97
C ALA A 278 2.23 0.63 -2.42
N PRO A 279 3.21 0.99 -3.27
CA PRO A 279 3.20 0.82 -4.71
C PRO A 279 3.43 -0.65 -5.08
N VAL A 280 2.62 -1.18 -5.99
CA VAL A 280 2.88 -2.46 -6.64
C VAL A 280 2.55 -2.35 -8.14
N MET A 281 3.44 -2.86 -8.99
CA MET A 281 3.25 -2.93 -10.44
C MET A 281 3.12 -4.40 -10.84
N LEU A 282 1.88 -4.83 -11.05
CA LEU A 282 1.50 -6.21 -11.36
C LEU A 282 1.12 -6.36 -12.83
N ARG A 283 1.25 -7.57 -13.39
CA ARG A 283 0.44 -7.92 -14.57
C ARG A 283 -1.02 -7.96 -14.16
N ILE A 284 -1.94 -7.54 -15.02
CA ILE A 284 -3.39 -7.62 -14.75
C ILE A 284 -3.85 -9.03 -14.36
N GLN A 285 -3.26 -10.08 -14.96
CA GLN A 285 -3.56 -11.48 -14.64
C GLN A 285 -3.09 -11.93 -13.24
N GLU A 286 -2.15 -11.22 -12.62
CA GLU A 286 -1.66 -11.49 -11.27
C GLU A 286 -2.56 -10.78 -10.24
N LEU A 287 -2.91 -9.52 -10.51
CA LEU A 287 -3.87 -8.77 -9.69
C LEU A 287 -5.21 -9.51 -9.57
N ILE A 288 -5.74 -10.02 -10.69
CA ILE A 288 -6.98 -10.83 -10.72
C ILE A 288 -6.88 -12.11 -9.85
N LYS A 289 -5.69 -12.71 -9.71
CA LYS A 289 -5.48 -13.85 -8.81
C LYS A 289 -5.39 -13.43 -7.34
N ILE A 290 -4.68 -12.33 -7.06
CA ILE A 290 -4.44 -11.83 -5.70
C ILE A 290 -5.74 -11.32 -5.07
N THR A 291 -6.54 -10.53 -5.80
CA THR A 291 -7.66 -9.77 -5.22
C THR A 291 -8.69 -10.62 -4.44
N PRO A 292 -9.14 -11.81 -4.91
CA PRO A 292 -10.07 -12.65 -4.14
C PRO A 292 -9.52 -13.12 -2.78
N ASP A 293 -8.24 -13.50 -2.72
CA ASP A 293 -7.61 -13.88 -1.44
C ASP A 293 -7.34 -12.67 -0.55
N TRP A 294 -6.95 -11.54 -1.13
CA TRP A 294 -6.71 -10.28 -0.43
C TRP A 294 -7.99 -9.74 0.25
N GLU A 295 -9.13 -9.80 -0.45
CA GLU A 295 -10.45 -9.49 0.10
C GLU A 295 -10.85 -10.46 1.22
N ARG A 296 -10.75 -11.76 0.96
CA ARG A 296 -11.04 -12.83 1.94
C ARG A 296 -10.21 -12.71 3.21
N LEU A 297 -8.92 -12.41 3.09
CA LEU A 297 -7.99 -12.28 4.22
C LEU A 297 -8.20 -10.98 4.99
N THR A 298 -8.51 -9.88 4.31
CA THR A 298 -8.86 -8.61 4.99
C THR A 298 -10.14 -8.77 5.80
N ALA A 299 -11.16 -9.45 5.26
CA ALA A 299 -12.38 -9.78 5.98
C ALA A 299 -12.14 -10.73 7.17
N HIS A 300 -11.22 -11.70 7.03
CA HIS A 300 -10.82 -12.58 8.14
C HIS A 300 -10.13 -11.79 9.27
N ILE A 301 -9.22 -10.88 8.94
CA ILE A 301 -8.55 -10.01 9.92
C ILE A 301 -9.56 -9.12 10.63
N GLU A 302 -10.47 -8.45 9.90
CA GLU A 302 -11.49 -7.58 10.53
C GLU A 302 -12.46 -8.34 11.45
N ALA A 303 -12.58 -9.66 11.29
CA ALA A 303 -13.37 -10.54 12.14
C ALA A 303 -12.60 -11.17 13.33
N ASP A 304 -11.26 -11.09 13.37
CA ASP A 304 -10.43 -11.62 14.46
C ASP A 304 -9.76 -10.47 15.25
N PRO A 305 -10.25 -10.15 16.47
CA PRO A 305 -9.66 -9.09 17.30
C PRO A 305 -8.17 -9.24 17.57
N GLU A 306 -7.65 -10.47 17.70
CA GLU A 306 -6.21 -10.71 17.93
C GLU A 306 -5.39 -10.32 16.68
N SER A 307 -5.91 -10.62 15.49
CA SER A 307 -5.30 -10.20 14.22
C SER A 307 -5.40 -8.69 14.03
N LYS A 308 -6.53 -8.05 14.38
CA LYS A 308 -6.65 -6.58 14.36
C LYS A 308 -5.62 -5.91 15.27
N GLU A 309 -5.49 -6.38 16.50
CA GLU A 309 -4.55 -5.84 17.50
C GLU A 309 -3.10 -6.00 17.05
N LYS A 310 -2.69 -7.22 16.68
CA LYS A 310 -1.28 -7.54 16.38
C LYS A 310 -0.79 -6.98 15.04
N LEU A 311 -1.65 -6.96 14.02
CA LEU A 311 -1.29 -6.45 12.69
C LEU A 311 -1.55 -4.93 12.55
N GLY A 312 -2.34 -4.35 13.47
CA GLY A 312 -2.43 -2.91 13.68
C GLY A 312 -2.90 -2.08 12.49
N TRP A 313 -2.25 -0.94 12.25
CA TRP A 313 -2.63 0.02 11.20
C TRP A 313 -2.21 -0.40 9.77
N VAL A 314 -1.45 -1.49 9.62
CA VAL A 314 -0.97 -2.03 8.34
C VAL A 314 -1.58 -3.38 7.98
N ARG A 315 -2.59 -3.82 8.72
CA ARG A 315 -3.12 -5.19 8.64
C ARG A 315 -3.69 -5.61 7.28
N GLU A 316 -4.22 -4.66 6.50
CA GLU A 316 -4.59 -4.89 5.10
C GLU A 316 -3.36 -5.21 4.23
N MET A 317 -2.22 -4.53 4.43
CA MET A 317 -0.98 -4.80 3.70
C MET A 317 -0.44 -6.22 3.98
N TYR A 318 -0.65 -6.74 5.19
CA TYR A 318 -0.38 -8.14 5.52
C TYR A 318 -1.32 -9.10 4.77
N ALA A 319 -2.61 -8.77 4.63
CA ALA A 319 -3.55 -9.55 3.82
C ALA A 319 -3.15 -9.58 2.34
N PHE A 320 -2.73 -8.44 1.77
CA PHE A 320 -2.20 -8.36 0.41
C PHE A 320 -0.95 -9.25 0.24
N SER A 321 -0.01 -9.13 1.17
CA SER A 321 1.26 -9.88 1.13
C SER A 321 1.03 -11.39 1.21
N VAL A 322 0.13 -11.84 2.09
CA VAL A 322 -0.24 -13.27 2.16
C VAL A 322 -0.97 -13.72 0.90
N ALA A 323 -1.85 -12.90 0.32
CA ALA A 323 -2.52 -13.22 -0.95
C ALA A 323 -1.53 -13.37 -2.11
N ALA A 324 -0.52 -12.49 -2.20
CA ALA A 324 0.55 -12.62 -3.19
C ALA A 324 1.34 -13.94 -3.03
N ALA A 325 1.65 -14.34 -1.80
CA ALA A 325 2.33 -15.60 -1.49
C ALA A 325 1.46 -16.83 -1.83
N LEU A 326 0.19 -16.86 -1.41
CA LEU A 326 -0.76 -17.93 -1.75
C LEU A 326 -0.89 -18.13 -3.27
N GLN A 327 -0.93 -17.03 -4.01
CA GLN A 327 -1.04 -17.04 -5.48
C GLN A 327 0.31 -17.18 -6.21
N ASN A 328 1.40 -17.39 -5.47
CA ASN A 328 2.77 -17.58 -5.99
C ASN A 328 3.23 -16.44 -6.92
N VAL A 329 2.77 -15.22 -6.67
CA VAL A 329 3.15 -14.03 -7.45
C VAL A 329 4.48 -13.51 -6.94
N LYS A 330 5.50 -13.57 -7.81
CA LYS A 330 6.84 -13.07 -7.51
C LYS A 330 6.91 -11.55 -7.60
N LEU A 331 7.54 -10.95 -6.59
CA LEU A 331 7.71 -9.51 -6.47
C LEU A 331 9.20 -9.16 -6.32
N GLU A 332 9.76 -8.46 -7.29
CA GLU A 332 11.07 -7.82 -7.19
C GLU A 332 10.94 -6.62 -6.23
N MET A 333 11.66 -6.69 -5.10
CA MET A 333 11.59 -5.73 -4.00
C MET A 333 12.96 -5.08 -3.77
N LEU A 334 13.44 -4.33 -4.77
CA LEU A 334 14.67 -3.55 -4.63
C LEU A 334 14.52 -2.48 -3.54
N LEU A 335 15.58 -2.22 -2.77
CA LEU A 335 15.65 -1.10 -1.84
C LEU A 335 16.04 0.20 -2.56
N PRO A 336 15.67 1.38 -2.03
CA PRO A 336 16.31 2.66 -2.37
C PRO A 336 17.86 2.58 -2.29
N PRO A 337 18.59 3.33 -3.12
CA PRO A 337 18.13 4.21 -4.21
C PRO A 337 17.85 3.45 -5.52
N LYS A 338 17.77 2.11 -5.50
CA LYS A 338 17.58 1.26 -6.70
C LYS A 338 16.12 0.95 -7.02
N ASN A 339 15.20 1.12 -6.06
CA ASN A 339 13.77 0.89 -6.30
C ASN A 339 13.24 1.78 -7.44
N PRO A 340 12.51 1.25 -8.44
CA PRO A 340 11.99 2.04 -9.56
C PRO A 340 10.66 2.74 -9.26
N LEU A 341 9.96 2.35 -8.19
CA LEU A 341 8.64 2.87 -7.82
C LEU A 341 8.77 4.16 -7.00
N ILE A 342 9.25 4.06 -5.75
CA ILE A 342 9.30 5.17 -4.78
C ILE A 342 10.63 5.25 -4.02
N VAL A 343 10.90 6.43 -3.48
CA VAL A 343 11.66 6.62 -2.23
C VAL A 343 10.80 7.38 -1.20
N GLN A 344 11.11 7.27 0.09
CA GLN A 344 10.36 7.85 1.21
C GLN A 344 11.14 8.99 1.90
N PRO A 345 11.14 10.21 1.36
CA PRO A 345 11.67 11.35 2.09
C PRO A 345 10.81 11.63 3.35
N PRO A 346 11.40 12.04 4.49
CA PRO A 346 12.79 12.43 4.68
C PRO A 346 13.74 11.27 5.09
N ALA A 347 13.30 10.01 5.08
CA ALA A 347 14.14 8.87 5.43
C ALA A 347 15.13 8.50 4.31
N ASP A 348 14.69 8.59 3.06
CA ASP A 348 15.56 8.49 1.88
C ASP A 348 16.09 9.87 1.47
N HIS A 349 17.41 9.98 1.31
CA HIS A 349 18.12 11.24 0.99
C HIS A 349 18.46 11.41 -0.51
N SER A 350 17.92 10.56 -1.40
CA SER A 350 18.04 10.74 -2.87
C SER A 350 16.99 9.94 -3.64
N ILE A 351 16.37 10.55 -4.67
CA ILE A 351 15.41 9.88 -5.55
C ILE A 351 15.98 8.67 -6.31
N GLY A 352 17.25 8.73 -6.72
CA GLY A 352 17.91 7.67 -7.49
C GLY A 352 17.08 7.14 -8.67
N SER A 353 16.79 5.84 -8.64
CA SER A 353 15.99 5.15 -9.66
C SER A 353 14.51 5.51 -9.65
N ALA A 354 13.93 5.91 -8.51
CA ALA A 354 12.48 5.96 -8.30
C ALA A 354 11.75 6.96 -9.20
N ALA A 355 10.56 6.58 -9.67
CA ALA A 355 9.66 7.44 -10.44
C ALA A 355 8.93 8.50 -9.59
N MET A 356 8.74 8.21 -8.30
CA MET A 356 7.92 8.99 -7.38
C MET A 356 8.57 9.20 -6.00
N PHE A 357 8.15 10.25 -5.29
CA PHE A 357 8.32 10.36 -3.84
C PHE A 357 7.08 9.88 -3.10
N HIS A 358 7.24 9.26 -1.93
CA HIS A 358 6.15 8.86 -1.03
C HIS A 358 6.25 9.62 0.31
N TYR A 359 5.36 10.59 0.54
CA TYR A 359 5.44 11.52 1.67
C TYR A 359 4.61 11.11 2.88
N THR A 360 4.64 9.81 3.24
CA THR A 360 3.92 9.31 4.41
C THR A 360 4.43 9.91 5.73
N TRP A 361 5.73 10.17 5.83
CA TRP A 361 6.37 10.75 7.01
C TRP A 361 6.30 12.28 6.98
N GLY A 362 5.79 12.89 8.05
CA GLY A 362 5.93 14.33 8.25
C GLY A 362 7.40 14.71 8.49
N ALA A 363 7.82 15.85 7.96
CA ALA A 363 9.17 16.39 8.11
C ALA A 363 9.12 17.76 8.80
N ILE A 364 9.92 17.93 9.86
CA ILE A 364 10.10 19.20 10.58
C ILE A 364 11.59 19.51 10.57
N PHE A 365 11.99 20.61 9.92
CA PHE A 365 13.35 21.13 10.05
C PHE A 365 13.39 22.07 11.26
N GLN A 366 14.36 21.86 12.14
CA GLN A 366 14.54 22.65 13.36
C GLN A 366 16.03 22.90 13.62
N THR A 367 16.36 23.95 14.37
CA THR A 367 17.71 24.16 14.91
C THR A 367 18.07 23.08 15.93
N SER A 368 19.36 22.94 16.23
CA SER A 368 19.85 22.15 17.38
C SER A 368 19.23 22.55 18.72
N THR A 369 18.75 23.79 18.86
CA THR A 369 18.02 24.32 20.02
C THR A 369 16.50 24.07 19.97
N GLY A 370 16.01 23.27 19.02
CA GLY A 370 14.58 22.91 18.90
C GLY A 370 13.69 24.02 18.32
N THR A 371 14.26 25.08 17.74
CA THR A 371 13.46 26.13 17.08
C THR A 371 13.05 25.66 15.69
N LYS A 372 11.73 25.46 15.47
CA LYS A 372 11.18 25.04 14.18
C LYS A 372 11.45 26.09 13.09
N ILE A 373 12.04 25.65 11.99
CA ILE A 373 12.38 26.43 10.80
C ILE A 373 11.33 26.22 9.70
N TRP A 374 10.95 24.96 9.45
CA TRP A 374 10.02 24.57 8.40
C TRP A 374 9.33 23.25 8.76
N GLU A 375 8.14 23.01 8.19
CA GLU A 375 7.37 21.78 8.43
C GLU A 375 6.46 21.46 7.24
N PHE A 376 6.36 20.17 6.94
CA PHE A 376 5.33 19.59 6.09
C PHE A 376 4.89 18.24 6.67
N ASP A 377 3.62 18.14 7.10
CA ASP A 377 2.95 16.87 7.35
C ASP A 377 1.57 16.93 6.68
N LYS A 378 1.31 15.99 5.76
CA LYS A 378 0.03 15.85 5.07
C LYS A 378 -1.17 15.72 6.02
N ARG A 379 -0.97 15.31 7.27
CA ARG A 379 -2.00 15.19 8.32
C ARG A 379 -2.60 16.53 8.76
N THR A 380 -1.98 17.67 8.44
CA THR A 380 -2.57 19.00 8.66
C THR A 380 -3.58 19.40 7.58
N TYR A 381 -3.63 18.68 6.45
CA TYR A 381 -4.47 18.98 5.31
C TYR A 381 -5.76 18.16 5.36
N THR A 382 -6.74 18.63 6.13
CA THR A 382 -8.01 17.91 6.40
C THR A 382 -9.28 18.74 6.14
N ASP A 383 -9.15 20.02 5.79
CA ASP A 383 -10.28 20.94 5.61
C ASP A 383 -11.11 20.65 4.34
N VAL A 384 -12.41 20.93 4.37
CA VAL A 384 -13.33 20.66 3.25
C VAL A 384 -13.10 21.60 2.05
N SER A 385 -12.45 22.76 2.25
CA SER A 385 -12.15 23.73 1.18
C SER A 385 -10.89 23.39 0.37
N ILE A 386 -9.89 22.71 0.95
CA ILE A 386 -8.61 22.44 0.26
C ILE A 386 -8.70 21.34 -0.81
N GLN A 387 -9.81 20.59 -0.85
CA GLN A 387 -10.10 19.66 -1.95
C GLN A 387 -10.66 20.37 -3.19
N THR A 388 -11.41 21.48 -3.05
CA THR A 388 -11.89 22.24 -4.23
C THR A 388 -10.89 23.29 -4.68
N LYS A 389 -10.22 23.96 -3.73
CA LYS A 389 -9.08 24.85 -3.96
C LYS A 389 -7.84 24.36 -3.22
N THR A 390 -7.07 23.50 -3.88
CA THR A 390 -5.82 22.98 -3.33
C THR A 390 -4.79 24.11 -3.14
N PRO A 391 -4.26 24.30 -1.91
CA PRO A 391 -3.24 25.29 -1.64
C PRO A 391 -1.85 24.79 -2.05
N HIS A 392 -0.92 25.73 -2.23
CA HIS A 392 0.51 25.39 -2.26
C HIS A 392 0.95 24.78 -0.94
N VAL A 393 1.88 23.82 -1.02
CA VAL A 393 2.62 23.31 0.14
C VAL A 393 3.82 24.23 0.42
N PRO A 394 4.25 24.37 1.70
CA PRO A 394 5.41 25.19 2.03
C PRO A 394 6.69 24.53 1.49
N VAL A 395 7.44 25.23 0.64
CA VAL A 395 8.79 24.81 0.22
C VAL A 395 9.80 25.14 1.33
N PRO A 396 10.81 24.29 1.63
CA PRO A 396 11.86 24.62 2.58
C PRO A 396 12.58 25.95 2.26
N PRO A 397 12.94 26.76 3.28
CA PRO A 397 13.78 27.95 3.08
C PRO A 397 15.21 27.55 2.65
N PRO A 398 16.01 28.47 2.09
CA PRO A 398 17.38 28.18 1.63
C PRO A 398 18.22 27.47 2.71
N PHE A 399 18.97 26.45 2.30
CA PHE A 399 19.71 25.56 3.20
C PHE A 399 20.66 26.32 4.15
N ALA A 400 20.70 25.88 5.41
CA ALA A 400 21.72 26.27 6.38
C ALA A 400 22.17 25.07 7.21
N GLU A 401 23.44 25.09 7.63
CA GLU A 401 24.03 24.04 8.47
C GLU A 401 23.47 24.06 9.91
N GLY A 402 23.58 22.92 10.61
CA GLY A 402 23.12 22.78 11.99
C GLY A 402 21.61 22.61 12.16
N TRP A 403 20.87 22.37 11.07
CA TRP A 403 19.49 21.91 11.12
C TRP A 403 19.39 20.39 11.34
N GLN A 404 18.35 19.97 12.03
CA GLN A 404 18.01 18.58 12.33
C GLN A 404 16.52 18.32 12.12
N LEU A 405 16.15 17.05 11.91
CA LEU A 405 14.78 16.56 11.87
C LEU A 405 14.17 16.51 13.28
N GLN A 406 12.88 16.20 13.37
CA GLN A 406 12.17 16.00 14.65
C GLN A 406 12.74 14.87 15.54
N ASP A 407 13.46 13.90 14.97
CA ASP A 407 14.13 12.80 15.69
C ASP A 407 15.61 13.10 16.03
N GLY A 408 16.12 14.27 15.63
CA GLY A 408 17.50 14.68 15.82
C GLY A 408 18.46 14.25 14.70
N ALA A 409 18.00 13.54 13.66
CA ALA A 409 18.84 13.23 12.50
C ALA A 409 19.22 14.53 11.75
N PRO A 410 20.48 14.68 11.26
CA PRO A 410 20.93 15.93 10.63
C PRO A 410 20.25 16.17 9.27
N VAL A 411 19.77 17.38 9.03
CA VAL A 411 19.29 17.79 7.70
C VAL A 411 20.50 18.02 6.81
N THR A 412 20.85 17.00 6.03
CA THR A 412 21.92 17.09 5.02
C THR A 412 21.46 17.93 3.82
N HIS A 413 22.41 18.49 3.05
CA HIS A 413 22.12 19.22 1.82
C HIS A 413 21.30 18.38 0.83
N ALA A 414 21.65 17.11 0.63
CA ALA A 414 20.90 16.19 -0.23
C ALA A 414 19.46 16.00 0.26
N LEU A 415 19.23 15.76 1.55
CA LEU A 415 17.88 15.67 2.11
C LEU A 415 17.09 16.97 1.91
N HIS A 416 17.73 18.12 2.10
CA HIS A 416 17.09 19.43 1.85
C HIS A 416 16.68 19.56 0.37
N GLU A 417 17.57 19.23 -0.56
CA GLU A 417 17.30 19.26 -2.01
C GLU A 417 16.16 18.32 -2.41
N GLU A 418 16.06 17.12 -1.84
CA GLU A 418 14.95 16.19 -2.10
C GLU A 418 13.61 16.74 -1.58
N MET A 419 13.59 17.32 -0.37
CA MET A 419 12.37 17.98 0.16
C MET A 419 11.96 19.21 -0.66
N VAL A 420 12.93 20.00 -1.15
CA VAL A 420 12.68 21.14 -2.07
C VAL A 420 12.17 20.64 -3.42
N GLN A 421 12.78 19.61 -4.02
CA GLN A 421 12.33 19.02 -5.29
C GLN A 421 10.90 18.50 -5.20
N MET A 422 10.59 17.74 -4.14
CA MET A 422 9.26 17.20 -3.89
C MET A 422 8.21 18.30 -3.76
N THR A 423 8.40 19.25 -2.83
CA THR A 423 7.43 20.33 -2.59
C THR A 423 7.29 21.28 -3.77
N THR A 424 8.38 21.53 -4.52
CA THR A 424 8.33 22.31 -5.77
C THR A 424 7.54 21.57 -6.86
N GLN A 425 7.69 20.25 -6.99
CA GLN A 425 6.91 19.46 -7.95
C GLN A 425 5.42 19.39 -7.56
N MET A 426 5.10 19.28 -6.27
CA MET A 426 3.73 19.43 -5.79
C MET A 426 3.12 20.77 -6.22
N ASN A 427 3.82 21.89 -5.99
CA ASN A 427 3.30 23.22 -6.31
C ASN A 427 3.12 23.44 -7.82
N LYS A 428 4.03 22.94 -8.68
CA LYS A 428 3.84 22.95 -10.14
C LYS A 428 2.56 22.23 -10.59
N ALA A 429 2.17 21.15 -9.89
CA ALA A 429 0.91 20.47 -10.17
C ALA A 429 -0.28 21.31 -9.68
N VAL A 430 -0.19 21.91 -8.50
CA VAL A 430 -1.24 22.80 -7.97
C VAL A 430 -1.48 24.02 -8.88
N ASP A 431 -0.43 24.61 -9.45
CA ASP A 431 -0.52 25.70 -10.44
C ASP A 431 -1.28 25.30 -11.72
N ALA A 432 -1.38 24.00 -12.02
CA ALA A 432 -2.08 23.44 -13.16
C ALA A 432 -3.46 22.84 -12.83
N LEU A 433 -3.85 22.81 -11.55
CA LEU A 433 -5.18 22.33 -11.13
C LEU A 433 -6.26 23.39 -11.38
N PRO A 434 -7.49 22.99 -11.78
CA PRO A 434 -8.64 23.90 -11.78
C PRO A 434 -9.05 24.27 -10.35
N ASN A 435 -9.87 25.31 -10.21
CA ASN A 435 -10.68 25.47 -9.00
C ASN A 435 -12.03 24.79 -9.26
N LEU A 436 -12.51 24.02 -8.30
CA LEU A 436 -13.78 23.27 -8.36
C LEU A 436 -14.90 24.01 -7.61
#